data_AF-A0A1J3JP60-F1
#
_entry.id   AF-A0A1J3JP60-F1
#
_cell.length_a   1.000
_cell.length_b   1.000
_cell.length_c   1.000
_cell.angle_alpha   90.00
_cell.angle_beta   90.00
_cell.angle_gamma   90.00
#
_symmetry.space_group_name_H-M   'P 1'
#
loop_
_entity.id
_entity.type
_entity.pdbx_description
1 polymer ?
#
loop_
_entity_poly.entity_id
_entity_poly.type
_entity_poly.pdbx_seq_one_letter_code
_entity_poly.pdbx_strand_id
1 'polypeptide(L)'
;MSGRAGRRGLDKKGSTILMFDEKMEKDVAKAMLKGHSDNLLSSFYINYHMLLNSQRLEDIDLEYILARSLLQFQQDAQLPALKAQLAEKQKLVSVSFNQEDDLETLHLLKEKLVEYKH
;
A
#
# COMPACT_ATOMS: atom_id res chain seq x y z
N MET A 1 -18.93 -9.59 -1.31
CA MET A 1 -20.13 -8.87 -1.80
C MET A 1 -21.34 -9.16 -0.89
N SER A 2 -21.38 -8.54 0.30
CA SER A 2 -22.50 -8.67 1.26
C SER A 2 -23.56 -7.57 1.13
N GLY A 3 -23.21 -6.41 0.55
CA GLY A 3 -24.07 -5.22 0.49
C GLY A 3 -25.35 -5.35 -0.37
N ARG A 4 -25.54 -6.47 -1.07
CA ARG A 4 -26.78 -6.75 -1.84
C ARG A 4 -27.85 -7.47 -1.02
N ALA A 5 -27.55 -7.89 0.21
CA ALA A 5 -28.49 -8.61 1.05
C ALA A 5 -29.53 -7.65 1.68
N GLY A 6 -30.81 -7.96 1.50
CA GLY A 6 -31.93 -7.21 2.04
C GLY A 6 -32.50 -6.18 1.05
N ARG A 7 -33.83 -6.19 0.89
CA ARG A 7 -34.56 -5.27 0.01
C ARG A 7 -35.08 -4.07 0.79
N ARG A 8 -34.77 -2.87 0.30
CA ARG A 8 -35.21 -1.60 0.91
C ARG A 8 -36.74 -1.56 1.02
N GLY A 9 -37.23 -1.38 2.24
CA GLY A 9 -38.67 -1.25 2.54
C GLY A 9 -39.45 -2.56 2.68
N LEU A 10 -38.85 -3.71 2.38
CA LEU A 10 -39.52 -5.02 2.51
C LEU A 10 -38.91 -5.89 3.60
N ASP A 11 -37.58 -5.89 3.72
CA ASP A 11 -36.88 -6.76 4.66
C ASP A 11 -36.35 -5.94 5.86
N LYS A 12 -36.57 -6.42 7.09
CA LYS A 12 -36.07 -5.76 8.32
C LYS A 12 -34.55 -5.87 8.48
N LYS A 13 -33.93 -6.91 7.91
CA LYS A 13 -32.49 -7.18 7.95
C LYS A 13 -32.05 -7.94 6.70
N GLY A 14 -30.82 -7.69 6.25
CA GLY A 14 -30.13 -8.53 5.26
C GLY A 14 -29.30 -9.60 5.96
N SER A 15 -29.31 -10.83 5.45
CA SER A 15 -28.45 -11.92 5.95
C SER A 15 -27.54 -12.39 4.82
N THR A 16 -26.24 -12.50 5.11
CA THR A 16 -25.23 -13.04 4.19
C THR A 16 -24.56 -14.20 4.89
N ILE A 17 -24.42 -15.34 4.19
CA ILE A 17 -23.74 -16.52 4.69
C ILE A 17 -22.44 -16.65 3.91
N LEU A 18 -21.32 -16.73 4.64
CA LEU A 18 -19.99 -16.95 4.08
C LEU A 18 -19.61 -18.41 4.32
N MET A 19 -19.23 -19.12 3.26
CA MET A 19 -18.65 -20.46 3.35
C MET A 19 -17.13 -20.32 3.26
N PHE A 20 -16.40 -20.89 4.23
CA PHE A 20 -14.94 -20.92 4.24
C PHE A 20 -14.43 -22.25 4.83
N ASP A 21 -13.20 -22.60 4.50
CA ASP A 21 -12.53 -23.85 4.92
C ASP A 21 -11.62 -23.60 6.14
N GLU A 22 -11.20 -24.65 6.85
CA GLU A 22 -10.43 -24.57 8.11
C GLU A 22 -9.06 -23.88 7.96
N LYS A 23 -8.56 -23.74 6.73
CA LYS A 23 -7.27 -23.10 6.42
C LYS A 23 -7.29 -21.58 6.49
N MET A 24 -8.45 -20.96 6.73
CA MET A 24 -8.54 -19.50 6.78
C MET A 24 -8.06 -18.96 8.13
N GLU A 25 -7.03 -18.11 8.10
CA GLU A 25 -6.55 -17.42 9.30
C GLU A 25 -7.60 -16.43 9.84
N LYS A 26 -7.69 -16.35 11.17
CA LYS A 26 -8.70 -15.53 11.87
C LYS A 26 -8.63 -14.05 11.48
N ASP A 27 -7.43 -13.53 11.26
CA ASP A 27 -7.22 -12.12 10.92
C ASP A 27 -7.73 -11.78 9.51
N VAL A 28 -7.52 -12.68 8.54
CA VAL A 28 -8.06 -12.53 7.19
C VAL A 28 -9.60 -12.55 7.21
N ALA A 29 -10.20 -13.47 7.97
CA ALA A 29 -11.65 -13.54 8.11
C ALA A 29 -12.23 -12.28 8.77
N LYS A 30 -11.56 -11.76 9.80
CA LYS A 30 -11.94 -10.52 10.48
C LYS A 30 -11.80 -9.32 9.56
N ALA A 31 -10.72 -9.21 8.80
CA ALA A 31 -10.50 -8.15 7.83
C ALA A 31 -11.56 -8.20 6.71
N MET A 32 -11.97 -9.38 6.24
CA MET A 32 -13.01 -9.46 5.21
C MET A 32 -14.40 -9.05 5.71
N LEU A 33 -14.74 -9.34 6.98
CA LEU A 33 -16.06 -9.04 7.54
C LEU A 33 -16.18 -7.63 8.14
N LYS A 34 -15.11 -7.13 8.77
CA LYS A 34 -15.08 -5.85 9.50
C LYS A 34 -14.02 -4.88 8.97
N GLY A 35 -13.31 -5.23 7.90
CA GLY A 35 -12.31 -4.37 7.31
C GLY A 35 -12.90 -3.12 6.69
N HIS A 36 -12.03 -2.16 6.43
CA HIS A 36 -12.37 -0.96 5.71
C HIS A 36 -12.40 -1.25 4.22
N SER A 37 -13.11 -0.42 3.45
CA SER A 37 -13.03 -0.48 2.01
C SER A 37 -11.61 -0.20 1.56
N ASP A 38 -11.13 -0.96 0.57
CA ASP A 38 -9.84 -0.70 -0.05
C ASP A 38 -9.82 0.69 -0.68
N ASN A 39 -8.66 1.33 -0.63
CA ASN A 39 -8.43 2.59 -1.32
C ASN A 39 -8.48 2.36 -2.83
N LEU A 40 -9.09 3.28 -3.57
CA LEU A 40 -9.01 3.27 -5.03
C LEU A 40 -7.59 3.66 -5.45
N LEU A 41 -6.75 2.68 -5.76
CA LEU A 41 -5.41 2.91 -6.28
C LEU A 41 -5.42 2.93 -7.81
N SER A 42 -4.65 3.85 -8.39
CA SER A 42 -4.51 3.94 -9.84
C SER A 42 -3.75 2.73 -10.38
N SER A 43 -4.30 2.07 -11.40
CA SER A 43 -3.64 1.05 -12.21
C SER A 43 -3.16 1.62 -13.57
N PHE A 44 -2.92 2.93 -13.65
CA PHE A 44 -2.52 3.60 -14.89
C PHE A 44 -1.09 3.16 -15.30
N TYR A 45 -0.93 2.81 -16.57
CA TYR A 45 0.37 2.53 -17.19
C TYR A 45 0.33 2.91 -18.67
N ILE A 46 1.51 3.16 -19.25
CA ILE A 46 1.63 3.50 -20.66
C ILE A 46 1.59 2.23 -21.50
N ASN A 47 0.68 2.19 -22.47
CA ASN A 47 0.61 1.12 -23.47
C ASN A 47 1.01 1.64 -24.86
N TYR A 48 1.42 0.74 -25.75
CA TYR A 48 1.82 1.09 -27.11
C TYR A 48 0.72 1.82 -27.89
N HIS A 49 -0.53 1.44 -27.69
CA HIS A 49 -1.67 2.07 -28.36
C HIS A 49 -1.84 3.55 -27.97
N MET A 50 -1.64 3.89 -26.70
CA MET A 50 -1.68 5.26 -26.20
C MET A 50 -0.51 6.07 -26.74
N LEU A 51 0.67 5.46 -26.84
CA LEU A 51 1.85 6.08 -27.45
C LEU A 51 1.57 6.46 -28.91
N LEU A 52 1.09 5.50 -29.71
CA LEU A 52 0.79 5.70 -31.12
C LEU A 52 -0.34 6.72 -31.33
N ASN A 53 -1.36 6.72 -30.48
CA ASN A 53 -2.45 7.69 -30.59
C ASN A 53 -2.03 9.10 -30.19
N SER A 54 -1.14 9.24 -29.22
CA SER A 54 -0.59 10.53 -28.84
C SER A 54 0.24 11.14 -29.98
N GLN A 55 1.04 10.34 -30.69
CA GLN A 55 1.78 10.83 -31.87
C GLN A 55 0.88 11.22 -33.05
N ARG A 56 -0.38 10.73 -33.07
CA ARG A 56 -1.34 11.02 -34.13
C ARG A 56 -2.16 12.29 -33.86
N LEU A 57 -2.37 12.64 -32.59
CA LEU A 57 -3.12 13.84 -32.22
C LEU A 57 -2.14 15.00 -32.01
N GLU A 58 -2.33 16.10 -32.74
CA GLU A 58 -1.45 17.27 -32.66
C GLU A 58 -1.51 17.97 -31.29
N ASP A 59 -2.60 17.80 -30.53
CA ASP A 59 -2.85 18.52 -29.28
C ASP A 59 -2.65 17.69 -28.00
N ILE A 60 -2.33 16.38 -28.10
CA ILE A 60 -2.28 15.49 -26.93
C ILE A 60 -0.98 14.68 -26.90
N ASP A 61 -0.03 15.17 -26.09
CA ASP A 61 1.20 14.47 -25.77
C ASP A 61 1.05 13.49 -24.59
N LEU A 62 1.90 12.48 -24.55
CA LEU A 62 1.93 11.51 -23.45
C LEU A 62 2.23 12.16 -22.09
N GLU A 63 3.11 13.15 -22.09
CA GLU A 63 3.47 13.90 -20.89
C GLU A 63 2.24 14.60 -20.31
N TYR A 64 1.39 15.15 -21.18
CA TYR A 64 0.12 15.76 -20.78
C TYR A 64 -0.82 14.76 -20.12
N ILE A 65 -0.93 13.55 -20.68
CA ILE A 65 -1.78 12.47 -20.12
C ILE A 65 -1.22 12.01 -18.77
N LEU A 66 0.09 11.80 -18.69
CA LEU A 66 0.75 11.31 -17.48
C LEU A 66 0.60 12.31 -16.33
N ALA A 67 0.84 13.59 -16.60
CA ALA A 67 0.71 14.67 -15.61
C ALA A 67 -0.71 14.80 -15.05
N ARG A 68 -1.74 14.44 -15.83
CA ARG A 68 -3.15 14.45 -15.39
C ARG A 68 -3.69 13.08 -14.96
N SER A 69 -2.84 12.06 -14.91
CA SER A 69 -3.26 10.73 -14.50
C SER A 69 -3.60 10.68 -13.00
N LEU A 70 -4.54 9.81 -12.61
CA LEU A 70 -4.83 9.56 -11.19
C LEU A 70 -3.59 9.05 -10.45
N LEU A 71 -2.68 8.35 -11.14
CA LEU A 71 -1.43 7.87 -10.56
C LEU A 71 -0.56 9.04 -10.10
N GLN A 72 -0.34 10.02 -10.98
CA GLN A 72 0.46 11.21 -10.68
C GLN A 72 -0.17 11.99 -9.51
N PHE A 73 -1.49 12.20 -9.55
CA PHE A 73 -2.21 12.88 -8.47
C PHE A 73 -2.01 12.18 -7.11
N GLN A 74 -2.12 10.85 -7.07
CA GLN A 74 -1.94 10.07 -5.84
C GLN A 74 -0.50 10.15 -5.32
N GLN A 75 0.50 10.11 -6.20
CA GLN A 75 1.90 10.24 -5.83
C GLN A 75 2.21 11.63 -5.27
N ASP A 76 1.73 12.68 -5.93
CA ASP A 76 1.93 14.07 -5.49
C ASP A 76 1.27 14.34 -4.14
N ALA A 77 0.09 13.75 -3.89
CA ALA A 77 -0.59 13.84 -2.60
C ALA A 77 0.17 13.10 -1.48
N GLN A 78 0.85 11.99 -1.79
CA GLN A 78 1.61 11.19 -0.81
C GLN A 78 2.99 11.78 -0.51
N LEU A 79 3.58 12.50 -1.45
CA LEU A 79 4.95 12.98 -1.41
C LEU A 79 5.28 13.88 -0.19
N PRO A 80 4.43 14.82 0.25
CA PRO A 80 4.68 15.62 1.46
C PRO A 80 4.80 14.77 2.72
N ALA A 81 3.93 13.78 2.90
CA ALA A 81 3.94 12.89 4.06
C ALA A 81 5.22 12.03 4.08
N LEU A 82 5.62 11.50 2.93
CA LEU A 82 6.87 10.76 2.78
C LEU A 82 8.10 11.62 3.12
N LYS A 83 8.14 12.87 2.64
CA LYS A 83 9.23 13.81 2.97
C LYS A 83 9.30 14.11 4.47
N ALA A 84 8.16 14.28 5.12
CA ALA A 84 8.10 14.52 6.57
C ALA A 84 8.64 13.32 7.37
N GLN A 85 8.21 12.10 7.02
CA GLN A 85 8.70 10.87 7.65
C GLN A 85 10.21 10.66 7.43
N LEU A 86 10.70 10.97 6.23
CA LEU A 86 12.12 10.89 5.92
C LEU A 86 12.93 11.88 6.78
N ALA A 87 12.46 13.12 6.93
CA ALA A 87 13.11 14.11 7.77
C ALA A 87 13.12 13.70 9.26
N GLU A 88 12.04 13.09 9.76
CA GLU A 88 11.97 12.56 11.12
C GLU A 88 12.99 11.43 11.34
N LYS A 89 13.05 10.47 10.42
CA LYS A 89 14.03 9.37 10.48
C LYS A 89 15.47 9.87 10.38
N GLN A 90 15.75 10.86 9.54
CA GLN A 90 17.09 11.46 9.43
C GLN A 90 17.54 12.13 10.75
N LYS A 91 16.63 12.76 11.48
CA LYS A 91 16.94 13.32 12.82
C LYS A 91 17.33 12.23 13.82
N LEU A 92 16.66 11.09 13.79
CA LEU A 92 16.99 9.94 14.65
C LEU A 92 18.38 9.37 14.31
N VAL A 93 18.73 9.30 13.02
CA VAL A 93 20.05 8.83 12.56
C VAL A 93 21.18 9.81 12.91
N SER A 94 20.89 11.10 13.04
CA SER A 94 21.91 12.10 13.44
C SER A 94 22.34 12.02 14.90
N VAL A 95 21.74 11.11 15.69
CA VAL A 95 22.18 10.82 17.05
C VAL A 95 23.40 9.91 16.98
N SER A 96 24.59 10.51 17.00
CA SER A 96 25.86 9.77 17.02
C SER A 96 26.10 9.15 18.39
N PHE A 97 26.42 7.86 18.46
CA PHE A 97 26.82 7.20 19.69
C PHE A 97 28.36 7.13 19.82
N ASN A 98 28.88 7.39 21.01
CA ASN A 98 30.29 7.16 21.30
C ASN A 98 30.53 5.64 21.30
N GLN A 99 31.16 5.09 20.27
CA GLN A 99 31.42 3.64 20.00
C GLN A 99 30.35 2.89 19.19
N GLU A 100 30.02 3.36 17.99
CA GLU A 100 29.14 2.66 17.05
C GLU A 100 29.71 1.30 16.58
N ASP A 101 31.03 1.22 16.34
CA ASP A 101 31.69 0.00 15.84
C ASP A 101 31.57 -1.20 16.80
N ASP A 102 31.70 -0.95 18.10
CA ASP A 102 31.60 -1.99 19.14
C ASP A 102 30.15 -2.47 19.33
N LEU A 103 29.16 -1.60 19.08
CA LEU A 103 27.73 -1.95 19.17
C LEU A 103 27.27 -2.76 17.95
N GLU A 104 27.74 -2.43 16.75
CA GLU A 104 27.46 -3.21 15.55
C GLU A 104 28.02 -4.63 15.66
N THR A 105 29.27 -4.76 16.11
CA THR A 105 29.90 -6.06 16.31
C THR A 105 29.17 -6.91 17.37
N LEU A 106 28.73 -6.30 18.47
CA LEU A 106 27.91 -6.98 19.48
C LEU A 106 26.54 -7.43 18.94
N HIS A 107 25.88 -6.59 18.14
CA HIS A 107 24.59 -6.94 17.55
C HIS A 107 24.72 -8.14 16.60
N LEU A 108 25.72 -8.11 15.73
CA LEU A 108 26.00 -9.20 14.78
C LEU A 108 26.33 -10.51 15.51
N LEU A 109 27.09 -10.43 16.60
CA LEU A 109 27.46 -11.60 17.40
C LEU A 109 26.26 -12.19 18.13
N LYS A 110 25.31 -11.34 18.56
CA LYS A 110 24.05 -11.76 19.18
C LYS A 110 23.11 -12.45 18.18
N GLU A 111 23.01 -11.95 16.94
CA GLU A 111 22.22 -12.61 15.89
C GLU A 111 22.77 -14.00 15.56
N LYS A 112 24.09 -14.11 15.35
CA LYS A 112 24.75 -15.40 15.14
C LYS A 112 24.52 -16.37 16.31
N LEU A 113 24.57 -15.90 17.55
CA LEU A 113 24.29 -16.73 18.73
C LEU A 113 22.84 -17.27 18.79
N VAL A 114 21.87 -16.54 18.24
CA VAL A 114 20.48 -17.01 18.13
C VAL A 114 20.35 -18.05 17.04
N GLU A 115 21.06 -17.85 15.92
CA GLU A 115 21.10 -18.79 14.80
C GLU A 115 21.75 -20.13 15.19
N TYR A 116 22.82 -20.10 15.99
CA TYR A 116 23.49 -21.30 16.53
C TYR A 116 22.75 -21.98 17.71
N LYS A 117 21.71 -21.35 18.27
CA LYS A 117 20.87 -21.93 19.33
C LYS A 117 19.69 -22.75 18.79
N HIS A 118 19.53 -22.81 17.48
CA HIS A 118 18.70 -23.78 16.76
C HIS A 118 19.54 -24.94 16.24
#